data_AF-A0A9X5XAI3-F1
#
_entry.id   AF-A0A9X5XAI3-F1
#
_cell.length_a   1.000
_cell.length_b   1.000
_cell.length_c   1.000
_cell.angle_alpha   90.00
_cell.angle_beta   90.00
_cell.angle_gamma   90.00
#
_symmetry.space_group_name_H-M   'P 1'
#
loop_
_entity.id
_entity.type
_entity.pdbx_description
1 polymer ?
#
loop_
_entity_poly.entity_id
_entity_poly.type
_entity_poly.pdbx_seq_one_letter_code
_entity_poly.pdbx_strand_id
1 'polypeptide(L)'
;FAERAAQDALPGSLVQALPVRAAFAYLTEGGRAVIPRERLDEAADLAIAVSAAYAPADPWPAEVRNLLTYVLIRLERWQDALDQLRLIGPYATSFPWDRVSDDPLGQFLELRDGVRLEVASIIPLHPRSEHGGRA
;
A
#
# COMPACT_ATOMS: atom_id res chain seq x y z
N PHE A 1 -14.55 15.64 4.86
CA PHE A 1 -14.76 15.06 6.21
C PHE A 1 -13.56 14.24 6.66
N ALA A 2 -13.15 13.19 5.92
CA ALA A 2 -12.07 12.28 6.32
C ALA A 2 -10.74 12.97 6.68
N GLU A 3 -10.25 13.90 5.84
CA GLU A 3 -9.02 14.68 6.16
C GLU A 3 -9.14 15.46 7.47
N ARG A 4 -10.29 16.11 7.68
CA ARG A 4 -10.48 16.91 8.89
C ARG A 4 -10.48 16.03 10.13
N ALA A 5 -11.18 14.89 10.07
CA ALA A 5 -11.18 13.92 11.16
C ALA A 5 -9.77 13.36 11.45
N ALA A 6 -8.96 13.14 10.40
CA ALA A 6 -7.58 12.71 10.56
C ALA A 6 -6.67 13.78 11.19
N GLN A 7 -6.81 15.03 10.77
CA GLN A 7 -6.06 16.16 11.33
C GLN A 7 -6.34 16.38 12.81
N ASP A 8 -7.59 16.20 13.22
CA ASP A 8 -8.03 16.41 14.61
C ASP A 8 -7.72 15.19 15.52
N ALA A 9 -7.17 14.09 14.98
CA ALA A 9 -6.88 12.87 15.72
C ALA A 9 -5.49 12.87 16.38
N LEU A 10 -5.37 12.13 17.50
CA LEU A 10 -4.08 11.91 18.16
C LEU A 10 -3.08 11.19 17.22
N PRO A 11 -1.78 11.51 17.31
CA PRO A 11 -0.74 10.80 16.55
C PRO A 11 -0.81 9.28 16.74
N GLY A 12 -0.78 8.53 15.64
CA GLY A 12 -0.84 7.07 15.63
C GLY A 12 -2.26 6.50 15.72
N SER A 13 -3.29 7.34 15.90
CA SER A 13 -4.68 6.89 15.86
C SER A 13 -5.06 6.36 14.48
N LEU A 14 -5.76 5.22 14.42
CA LEU A 14 -6.30 4.69 13.15
C LEU A 14 -7.32 5.64 12.49
N VAL A 15 -7.85 6.62 13.22
CA VAL A 15 -8.68 7.70 12.64
C VAL A 15 -7.88 8.51 11.60
N GLN A 16 -6.56 8.61 11.77
CA GLN A 16 -5.69 9.25 10.78
C GLN A 16 -5.64 8.49 9.44
N ALA A 17 -6.07 7.23 9.40
CA ALA A 17 -6.18 6.44 8.18
C ALA A 17 -7.55 6.58 7.47
N LEU A 18 -8.47 7.41 7.96
CA LEU A 18 -9.74 7.67 7.27
C LEU A 18 -9.58 8.18 5.82
N PRO A 19 -8.60 9.04 5.49
CA PRO A 19 -8.38 9.47 4.11
C PRO A 19 -8.05 8.32 3.16
N VAL A 20 -7.21 7.36 3.57
CA VAL A 20 -6.90 6.21 2.70
C VAL A 20 -8.09 5.27 2.53
N ARG A 21 -8.96 5.14 3.55
CA ARG A 21 -10.24 4.42 3.42
C ARG A 21 -11.15 5.10 2.38
N ALA A 22 -11.21 6.43 2.38
CA ALA A 22 -11.98 7.18 1.38
C ALA A 22 -11.37 7.06 -0.03
N ALA A 23 -10.04 7.09 -0.14
CA ALA A 23 -9.32 6.87 -1.40
C ALA A 23 -9.59 5.47 -1.97
N PHE A 24 -9.56 4.44 -1.13
CA PHE A 24 -9.91 3.07 -1.52
C PHE A 24 -11.33 3.00 -2.10
N ALA A 25 -12.33 3.52 -1.37
CA ALA A 25 -13.73 3.50 -1.82
C ALA A 25 -13.90 4.24 -3.16
N TYR A 26 -13.25 5.39 -3.33
CA TYR A 26 -13.25 6.13 -4.60
C TYR A 26 -12.69 5.31 -5.78
N LEU A 27 -11.57 4.63 -5.56
CA LEU A 27 -10.86 3.84 -6.58
C LEU A 27 -11.58 2.55 -6.96
N THR A 28 -12.37 1.96 -6.05
CA THR A 28 -13.13 0.73 -6.30
C THR A 28 -14.53 0.99 -6.86
N GLU A 29 -15.18 2.09 -6.49
CA GLU A 29 -16.54 2.43 -6.95
C GLU A 29 -16.57 3.20 -8.28
N GLY A 30 -15.42 3.41 -8.93
CA GLY A 30 -15.33 4.08 -10.23
C GLY A 30 -15.81 5.53 -10.17
N GLY A 31 -15.41 6.24 -9.11
CA GLY A 31 -16.04 7.46 -8.60
C GLY A 31 -16.58 8.46 -9.63
N ARG A 32 -17.78 8.99 -9.36
CA ARG A 32 -18.47 9.98 -10.21
C ARG A 32 -17.80 11.37 -10.21
N ALA A 33 -16.92 11.65 -9.25
CA ALA A 33 -16.24 12.94 -9.08
C ALA A 33 -14.74 12.75 -9.13
N VAL A 34 -14.04 13.51 -9.98
CA VAL A 34 -12.58 13.39 -10.15
C VAL A 34 -11.87 13.92 -8.90
N ILE A 35 -11.22 13.04 -8.14
CA ILE A 35 -10.32 13.43 -7.05
C ILE A 35 -8.91 13.66 -7.62
N PRO A 36 -8.26 14.81 -7.32
CA PRO A 36 -6.88 15.06 -7.72
C PRO A 36 -5.91 14.01 -7.19
N ARG A 37 -4.90 13.68 -7.99
CA ARG A 37 -3.90 12.66 -7.66
C ARG A 37 -3.15 12.99 -6.38
N GLU A 38 -2.81 14.26 -6.19
CA GLU A 38 -2.09 14.79 -5.04
C GLU A 38 -2.80 14.46 -3.73
N ARG A 39 -4.13 14.53 -3.72
CA ARG A 39 -4.94 14.20 -2.55
C ARG A 39 -4.90 12.69 -2.21
N LEU A 40 -4.76 11.84 -3.23
CA LEU A 40 -4.61 10.41 -3.04
C LEU A 40 -3.22 10.08 -2.50
N ASP A 41 -2.18 10.78 -2.98
CA ASP A 41 -0.82 10.63 -2.47
C ASP A 41 -0.70 11.11 -1.01
N GLU A 42 -1.29 12.25 -0.65
CA GLU A 42 -1.34 12.73 0.74
C GLU A 42 -2.04 11.73 1.68
N ALA A 43 -3.16 11.15 1.22
CA ALA A 43 -3.86 10.12 1.97
C ALA A 43 -3.01 8.85 2.16
N ALA A 44 -2.24 8.46 1.15
CA ALA A 44 -1.33 7.34 1.22
C ALA A 44 -0.15 7.61 2.18
N ASP A 45 0.47 8.80 2.10
CA ASP A 45 1.58 9.19 2.98
C ASP A 45 1.18 9.21 4.45
N LEU A 46 0.01 9.75 4.75
CA LEU A 46 -0.52 9.75 6.11
C LEU A 46 -0.76 8.32 6.62
N ALA A 47 -1.32 7.44 5.79
CA ALA A 47 -1.56 6.06 6.16
C ALA A 47 -0.26 5.25 6.31
N ILE A 48 0.80 5.55 5.54
CA ILE A 48 2.15 5.00 5.74
C ILE A 48 2.67 5.40 7.12
N ALA A 49 2.55 6.68 7.50
CA ALA A 49 2.97 7.17 8.81
C ALA A 49 2.20 6.48 9.95
N VAL A 50 0.89 6.30 9.81
CA VAL A 50 0.07 5.53 10.77
C VAL A 50 0.54 4.08 10.83
N SER A 51 0.74 3.41 9.70
CA SER A 51 1.18 2.00 9.62
C SER A 51 2.53 1.78 10.32
N ALA A 52 3.45 2.74 10.17
CA ALA A 52 4.78 2.71 10.76
C ALA A 52 4.78 2.89 12.30
N ALA A 53 3.70 3.43 12.87
CA ALA A 53 3.56 3.57 14.32
C ALA A 53 3.28 2.23 15.04
N TYR A 54 2.95 1.17 14.29
CA TYR A 54 2.61 -0.16 14.81
C TYR A 54 3.67 -1.19 14.44
N ALA A 55 3.78 -2.24 15.25
CA ALA A 55 4.71 -3.33 14.97
C ALA A 55 4.36 -4.05 13.64
N PRO A 56 5.35 -4.65 12.96
CA PRO A 56 5.08 -5.61 11.89
C PRO A 56 4.17 -6.73 12.39
N ALA A 57 3.24 -7.19 11.54
CA ALA A 57 2.25 -8.21 11.89
C ALA A 57 1.37 -7.88 13.12
N ASP A 58 1.19 -6.60 13.44
CA ASP A 58 0.19 -6.15 14.41
C ASP A 58 -1.23 -6.28 13.80
N PRO A 59 -2.19 -6.94 14.48
CA PRO A 59 -3.58 -7.04 14.01
C PRO A 59 -4.30 -5.68 13.91
N TRP A 60 -3.94 -4.71 14.74
CA TRP A 60 -4.67 -3.44 14.85
C TRP A 60 -4.67 -2.60 13.55
N PRO A 61 -3.52 -2.37 12.88
CA PRO A 61 -3.48 -1.69 11.59
C PRO A 61 -3.69 -2.62 10.38
N ALA A 62 -3.96 -3.92 10.57
CA ALA A 62 -3.95 -4.89 9.47
C ALA A 62 -4.90 -4.53 8.32
N GLU A 63 -6.12 -4.09 8.64
CA GLU A 63 -7.09 -3.61 7.65
C GLU A 63 -6.55 -2.39 6.89
N VAL A 64 -5.98 -1.42 7.62
CA VAL A 64 -5.39 -0.21 7.02
C VAL A 64 -4.24 -0.56 6.08
N ARG A 65 -3.38 -1.50 6.45
CA ARG A 65 -2.27 -1.97 5.61
C ARG A 65 -2.75 -2.62 4.32
N ASN A 66 -3.80 -3.44 4.39
CA ASN A 66 -4.41 -4.05 3.21
C ASN A 66 -5.03 -3.01 2.27
N LEU A 67 -5.81 -2.06 2.81
CA LEU A 67 -6.41 -0.97 2.03
C LEU A 67 -5.35 -0.07 1.40
N LEU A 68 -4.33 0.31 2.19
CA LEU A 68 -3.21 1.11 1.72
C LEU A 68 -2.45 0.41 0.60
N THR A 69 -2.22 -0.91 0.69
CA THR A 69 -1.56 -1.69 -0.36
C THR A 69 -2.32 -1.58 -1.68
N TYR A 70 -3.65 -1.75 -1.65
CA TYR A 70 -4.48 -1.59 -2.85
C TYR A 70 -4.35 -0.17 -3.43
N VAL A 71 -4.46 0.86 -2.59
CA VAL A 71 -4.32 2.26 -3.01
C VAL A 71 -2.95 2.49 -3.65
N LEU A 72 -1.86 2.09 -3.01
CA LEU A 72 -0.50 2.27 -3.52
C LEU A 72 -0.28 1.60 -4.88
N ILE A 73 -0.86 0.42 -5.11
CA ILE A 73 -0.81 -0.27 -6.41
C ILE A 73 -1.55 0.52 -7.49
N ARG A 74 -2.77 1.00 -7.19
CA ARG A 74 -3.53 1.86 -8.11
C ARG A 74 -2.84 3.18 -8.38
N LEU A 75 -2.00 3.60 -7.45
CA LEU A 75 -1.17 4.78 -7.54
C LEU A 75 0.21 4.52 -8.18
N GLU A 76 0.53 3.28 -8.54
CA GLU A 76 1.84 2.85 -9.08
C GLU A 76 3.03 3.14 -8.14
N ARG A 77 2.77 3.25 -6.83
CA ARG A 77 3.78 3.42 -5.79
C ARG A 77 4.32 2.06 -5.33
N TRP A 78 4.99 1.37 -6.25
CA TRP A 78 5.35 -0.05 -6.11
C TRP A 78 6.24 -0.35 -4.91
N GLN A 79 7.22 0.51 -4.62
CA GLN A 79 8.13 0.31 -3.49
C GLN A 79 7.40 0.42 -2.15
N ASP A 80 6.57 1.44 -1.98
CA ASP A 80 5.76 1.60 -0.77
C ASP A 80 4.77 0.45 -0.60
N ALA A 81 4.16 -0.02 -1.70
CA ALA A 81 3.27 -1.19 -1.67
C ALA A 81 4.01 -2.44 -1.20
N LEU A 82 5.23 -2.68 -1.71
CA LEU A 82 6.08 -3.79 -1.29
C LEU A 82 6.42 -3.72 0.20
N ASP A 83 6.67 -2.52 0.73
CA ASP A 83 6.97 -2.32 2.14
C ASP A 83 5.74 -2.59 3.02
N GLN A 84 4.54 -2.16 2.62
CA GLN A 84 3.31 -2.53 3.33
C GLN A 84 3.05 -4.04 3.30
N LEU A 85 3.27 -4.70 2.15
CA LEU A 85 3.13 -6.15 2.00
C LEU A 85 4.04 -6.94 2.97
N ARG A 86 5.22 -6.41 3.30
CA ARG A 86 6.13 -6.99 4.30
C ARG A 86 5.63 -6.82 5.73
N LEU A 87 4.83 -5.79 6.01
CA LEU A 87 4.34 -5.46 7.34
C LEU A 87 3.03 -6.16 7.73
N ILE A 88 2.24 -6.63 6.75
CA ILE A 88 0.92 -7.24 7.02
C ILE A 88 1.03 -8.57 7.78
N GLY A 89 2.07 -9.37 7.51
CA GLY A 89 2.26 -10.67 8.15
C GLY A 89 1.11 -11.64 7.89
N PRO A 90 0.56 -12.31 8.92
CA PRO A 90 -0.48 -13.34 8.76
C PRO A 90 -1.86 -12.78 8.38
N TYR A 91 -2.06 -11.46 8.46
CA TYR A 91 -3.34 -10.80 8.18
C TYR A 91 -3.52 -10.42 6.70
N ALA A 92 -2.73 -11.03 5.83
CA ALA A 92 -2.72 -10.83 4.38
C ALA A 92 -4.06 -11.13 3.71
N THR A 93 -4.84 -12.04 4.31
CA THR A 93 -6.15 -12.47 3.81
C THR A 93 -7.31 -11.81 4.53
N SER A 94 -7.04 -10.91 5.48
CA SER A 94 -8.09 -10.11 6.11
C SER A 94 -8.64 -9.06 5.14
N PHE A 95 -9.79 -8.48 5.46
CA PHE A 95 -10.46 -7.44 4.67
C PHE A 95 -9.49 -6.45 4.00
N PRO A 96 -9.67 -6.15 2.69
CA PRO A 96 -10.87 -6.42 1.88
C PRO A 96 -10.84 -7.74 1.09
N TRP A 97 -9.75 -8.50 1.10
CA TRP A 97 -9.53 -9.61 0.17
C TRP A 97 -10.50 -10.77 0.36
N ASP A 98 -10.92 -11.02 1.61
CA ASP A 98 -11.96 -11.98 1.99
C ASP A 98 -13.34 -11.68 1.38
N ARG A 99 -13.57 -10.48 0.85
CA ARG A 99 -14.82 -10.07 0.20
C ARG A 99 -14.69 -9.86 -1.31
N VAL A 100 -13.47 -9.90 -1.84
CA VAL A 100 -13.17 -9.59 -3.25
C VAL A 100 -12.83 -10.85 -4.05
N SER A 101 -12.43 -11.95 -3.38
CA SER A 101 -12.06 -13.21 -4.03
C SER A 101 -12.55 -14.42 -3.23
N ASP A 102 -12.91 -15.50 -3.93
CA ASP A 102 -13.17 -16.83 -3.35
C ASP A 102 -11.87 -17.53 -2.90
N ASP A 103 -10.71 -17.05 -3.37
CA ASP A 103 -9.37 -17.41 -2.87
C ASP A 103 -8.58 -16.14 -2.49
N PRO A 104 -8.78 -15.60 -1.27
CA PRO A 104 -8.10 -14.39 -0.81
C PRO A 104 -6.58 -14.56 -0.69
N LEU A 105 -6.11 -15.78 -0.38
CA LEU A 105 -4.68 -16.05 -0.23
C LEU A 105 -4.00 -16.10 -1.60
N GLY A 106 -4.57 -16.82 -2.55
CA GLY A 106 -4.08 -16.84 -3.93
C GLY A 106 -4.02 -15.43 -4.52
N GLN A 107 -5.11 -14.66 -4.37
CA GLN A 107 -5.17 -13.28 -4.86
C GLN A 107 -4.08 -12.38 -4.25
N PHE A 108 -3.84 -12.50 -2.94
CA PHE A 108 -2.77 -11.76 -2.27
C PHE A 108 -1.38 -12.13 -2.79
N LEU A 109 -1.12 -13.43 -3.00
CA LEU A 109 0.17 -13.92 -3.48
C LEU A 109 0.47 -13.44 -4.91
N GLU A 110 -0.51 -13.54 -5.80
CA GLU A 110 -0.40 -13.03 -7.18
C GLU A 110 -0.09 -11.53 -7.20
N LEU A 111 -0.83 -10.75 -6.41
CA LEU A 111 -0.62 -9.31 -6.29
C LEU A 111 0.79 -8.99 -5.75
N ARG A 112 1.24 -9.70 -4.70
CA ARG A 112 2.57 -9.51 -4.14
C ARG A 112 3.67 -9.81 -5.16
N ASP A 113 3.50 -10.87 -5.96
CA ASP A 113 4.48 -11.24 -6.96
C ASP A 113 4.48 -10.25 -8.14
N GLY A 114 3.32 -9.73 -8.55
CA GLY A 114 3.22 -8.61 -9.49
C GLY A 114 3.95 -7.36 -9.00
N VAL A 115 3.73 -6.94 -7.74
CA VAL A 115 4.45 -5.79 -7.15
C VAL A 115 5.97 -6.01 -7.13
N ARG A 116 6.43 -7.23 -6.83
CA ARG A 116 7.87 -7.55 -6.86
C ARG A 116 8.46 -7.43 -8.26
N LEU A 117 7.72 -7.85 -9.29
CA LEU A 117 8.14 -7.71 -10.69
C LEU A 117 8.25 -6.23 -11.08
N GLU A 118 7.28 -5.40 -10.71
CA GLU A 118 7.32 -3.96 -11.00
C GLU A 118 8.48 -3.25 -10.27
N VAL A 119 8.72 -3.59 -9.00
CA VAL A 119 9.89 -3.05 -8.29
C VAL A 119 11.20 -3.48 -8.98
N ALA A 120 11.28 -4.75 -9.40
CA ALA A 120 12.47 -5.25 -10.10
C ALA A 120 12.68 -4.60 -11.47
N SER A 121 11.61 -4.23 -12.19
CA SER A 121 11.69 -3.58 -13.51
C SER A 121 12.25 -2.16 -13.42
N ILE A 122 12.04 -1.47 -12.29
CA ILE A 122 12.46 -0.09 -12.06
C ILE A 122 13.93 0.00 -11.59
N ILE A 123 14.46 -1.06 -10.96
CA ILE A 123 15.86 -1.11 -10.49
C ILE A 123 16.78 -1.37 -11.70
N PRO A 124 17.68 -0.44 -12.06
CA PRO A 124 18.62 -0.68 -13.16
C PRO A 124 19.52 -1.87 -12.83
N LEU A 125 19.55 -2.88 -13.70
CA LEU A 125 20.57 -3.92 -13.65
C LEU A 125 21.93 -3.24 -13.86
N HIS A 126 22.72 -3.11 -12.80
CA HIS A 126 24.08 -2.58 -12.91
C HIS A 126 24.84 -3.43 -13.95
N PRO A 127 25.43 -2.84 -15.00
CA PRO A 127 26.27 -3.60 -15.91
C PRO A 127 27.48 -4.07 -15.11
N ARG A 128 27.69 -5.39 -15.08
CA ARG A 128 28.90 -6.01 -14.52
C ARG A 128 30.08 -5.30 -15.17
N SER A 129 30.85 -4.56 -14.37
CA SER A 129 32.07 -3.92 -14.85
C SER A 129 32.95 -5.00 -15.47
N GLU A 130 33.13 -4.92 -16.80
CA GLU A 130 34.14 -5.69 -17.50
C GLU A 130 35.48 -5.31 -16.88
N HIS A 131 36.01 -6.21 -16.04
CA HIS A 131 37.36 -6.10 -15.54
C HIS A 131 38.29 -6.42 -16.73
N GLY A 132 38.59 -5.39 -17.52
CA GLY A 132 39.63 -5.39 -18.53
C GLY A 132 40.99 -5.56 -17.86
N GLY A 133 41.32 -6.79 -17.49
CA GLY A 133 42.66 -7.20 -17.12
C GLY A 133 43.49 -7.43 -18.37
N ARG A 134 44.21 -6.40 -18.80
CA ARG A 134 45.33 -6.53 -19.75
C ARG A 134 46.44 -7.38 -19.11
N ALA A 135 46.88 -8.41 -19.80
CA ALA A 135 48.26 -8.89 -19.80
C ALA A 135 48.56 -9.52 -21.17
#